data_AF-A0AA96NZH9-F1
#
_entry.id   AF-A0AA96NZH9-F1
#
_cell.length_a   1.000
_cell.length_b   1.000
_cell.length_c   1.000
_cell.angle_alpha   90.00
_cell.angle_beta   90.00
_cell.angle_gamma   90.00
#
_symmetry.space_group_name_H-M   'P 1'
#
loop_
_entity.id
_entity.type
_entity.pdbx_description
1 polymer ?
#
loop_
_entity_poly.entity_id
_entity_poly.type
_entity_poly.pdbx_seq_one_letter_code
_entity_poly.pdbx_strand_id
1 'polypeptide(L)'
;MADAISFDTIPGSIRVLGQYIEFNTRNAVQGLPQNPQKVLMLAPKTGGTQPELEPIQLFSDAQAADLFGKGSLAHLMVRQAFRNNQYLDLTVIALADNSAGVAAEGSIVISGTATGPGAVTVSVGGRDVSVSAAKGETAVDVATRLRAAIEASDLPVVPVLTTPASNGKLTLTVKYKGEVGNELGLSCDTGNTGLTYQISAFAKGAKNAEIAAALTKVAGRHYHIICSAFSDDVNAKALSSHIEQVSNAIEQRGCIGVLGWRGTIATGTAYTAKLNDGRITCAWYKGAAEPNGMIAAGYAAVLAFEEDPARPLNTLEIKGLNVTPDAQWPLFAECNNALYNGLTPLVIVNNKVQIMRAVSTYTKNPANADDPALLDITTIRTLDYVRRSIKERIALRFPRDKLSNRTPLKVKSEILDVLIKLEQAEIIENVEANKGKLLIERSQQDASRLNAVIPSDVVNGLHVFAARVDLIL
;
A
#
# COMPACT_ATOMS: atom_id res chain seq x y z
N MET A 1 -19.23 53.19 1.25
CA MET A 1 -19.49 51.91 1.95
C MET A 1 -19.39 50.81 0.92
N ALA A 2 -18.74 49.68 1.23
CA ALA A 2 -18.76 48.53 0.32
C ALA A 2 -20.14 47.85 0.43
N ASP A 3 -20.78 47.61 -0.70
CA ASP A 3 -22.10 46.96 -0.77
C ASP A 3 -22.08 45.60 -0.06
N ALA A 4 -23.19 45.25 0.60
CA ALA A 4 -23.33 44.00 1.32
C ALA A 4 -23.47 42.78 0.38
N ILE A 5 -23.92 43.02 -0.86
CA ILE A 5 -24.12 42.02 -1.90
C ILE A 5 -23.15 42.36 -3.04
N SER A 6 -22.31 41.40 -3.42
CA SER A 6 -21.33 41.55 -4.50
C SER A 6 -21.67 40.61 -5.67
N PHE A 7 -21.51 41.11 -6.89
CA PHE A 7 -21.72 40.34 -8.11
C PHE A 7 -20.39 39.94 -8.76
N ASP A 8 -20.33 38.74 -9.35
CA ASP A 8 -19.12 38.18 -9.97
C ASP A 8 -19.01 38.46 -11.46
N THR A 9 -20.15 38.41 -12.15
CA THR A 9 -20.23 38.50 -13.61
C THR A 9 -20.92 39.77 -14.07
N ILE A 10 -21.81 40.32 -13.25
CA ILE A 10 -22.50 41.58 -13.54
C ILE A 10 -21.55 42.75 -13.25
N PRO A 11 -21.11 43.52 -14.27
CA PRO A 11 -20.18 44.61 -14.05
C PRO A 11 -20.82 45.77 -13.29
N GLY A 12 -20.17 46.27 -12.25
CA GLY A 12 -20.66 47.43 -11.48
C GLY A 12 -20.74 48.75 -12.28
N SER A 13 -20.17 48.78 -13.49
CA SER A 13 -20.19 49.93 -14.42
C SER A 13 -21.24 49.81 -15.54
N ILE A 14 -22.12 48.81 -15.50
CA ILE A 14 -23.14 48.59 -16.54
C ILE A 14 -24.14 49.75 -16.58
N ARG A 15 -24.35 50.34 -17.77
CA ARG A 15 -25.26 51.48 -17.99
C ARG A 15 -26.50 51.12 -18.80
N VAL A 16 -26.53 49.91 -19.36
CA VAL A 16 -27.66 49.41 -20.15
C VAL A 16 -28.77 48.99 -19.19
N LEU A 17 -30.00 49.42 -19.46
CA LEU A 17 -31.19 49.08 -18.69
C LEU A 17 -31.55 47.60 -18.90
N GLY A 18 -31.86 46.86 -17.84
CA GLY A 18 -32.28 45.45 -17.92
C GLY A 18 -32.37 44.74 -16.57
N GLN A 19 -32.89 43.51 -16.55
CA GLN A 19 -32.83 42.61 -15.40
C GLN A 19 -31.65 41.65 -15.58
N TYR A 20 -30.65 41.78 -14.74
CA TYR A 20 -29.47 40.91 -14.74
C TYR A 20 -29.49 40.05 -13.49
N ILE A 21 -29.49 38.73 -13.68
CA ILE A 21 -29.52 37.74 -12.61
C ILE A 21 -28.31 36.83 -12.84
N GLU A 22 -27.44 36.68 -11.84
CA GLU A 22 -26.32 35.76 -11.89
C GLU A 22 -26.51 34.58 -10.93
N PHE A 23 -25.92 33.45 -11.28
CA PHE A 23 -25.89 32.27 -10.42
C PHE A 23 -24.64 32.32 -9.54
N ASN A 24 -24.85 32.33 -8.22
CA ASN A 24 -23.75 32.19 -7.26
C ASN A 24 -23.67 30.73 -6.80
N THR A 25 -22.65 30.01 -7.26
CA THR A 25 -22.40 28.61 -6.90
C THR A 25 -21.46 28.44 -5.71
N ARG A 26 -20.93 29.53 -5.13
CA ARG A 26 -19.98 29.46 -3.99
C ARG A 26 -20.56 28.69 -2.80
N ASN A 27 -21.88 28.79 -2.59
CA ASN A 27 -22.63 28.12 -1.52
C ASN A 27 -23.14 26.71 -1.86
N ALA A 28 -22.94 26.23 -3.09
CA ALA A 28 -23.57 25.00 -3.56
C ALA A 28 -23.02 23.75 -2.86
N VAL A 29 -21.73 23.73 -2.50
CA VAL A 29 -21.07 22.60 -1.83
C VAL A 29 -20.70 22.98 -0.41
N GLN A 30 -21.47 22.47 0.56
CA GLN A 30 -21.25 22.74 1.99
C GLN A 30 -20.73 21.53 2.77
N GLY A 31 -20.78 20.33 2.19
CA GLY A 31 -20.24 19.11 2.81
C GLY A 31 -18.71 19.07 2.84
N LEU A 32 -18.18 18.03 3.47
CA LEU A 32 -16.77 17.63 3.34
C LEU A 32 -16.55 16.93 1.98
N PRO A 33 -15.33 16.99 1.42
CA PRO A 33 -15.04 16.27 0.19
C PRO A 33 -15.07 14.76 0.38
N GLN A 34 -15.59 14.03 -0.61
CA GLN A 34 -15.46 12.56 -0.63
C GLN A 34 -13.97 12.16 -0.61
N ASN A 35 -13.66 10.98 -0.08
CA ASN A 35 -12.29 10.50 0.07
C ASN A 35 -11.97 9.20 -0.69
N PRO A 36 -12.25 9.13 -2.01
CA PRO A 36 -11.93 7.93 -2.78
C PRO A 36 -10.41 7.70 -2.77
N GLN A 37 -10.00 6.51 -2.36
CA GLN A 37 -8.58 6.15 -2.29
C GLN A 37 -8.10 5.63 -3.64
N LYS A 38 -7.12 6.32 -4.21
CA LYS A 38 -6.46 5.94 -5.47
C LYS A 38 -5.14 5.25 -5.18
N VAL A 39 -4.94 4.07 -5.74
CA VAL A 39 -3.74 3.27 -5.54
C VAL A 39 -2.88 3.27 -6.79
N LEU A 40 -1.59 3.57 -6.61
CA LEU A 40 -0.55 3.34 -7.60
C LEU A 40 0.24 2.10 -7.22
N MET A 41 0.44 1.18 -8.14
CA MET A 41 1.26 -0.01 -7.95
C MET A 41 2.42 -0.03 -8.94
N LEU A 42 3.61 -0.33 -8.43
CA LEU A 42 4.86 -0.36 -9.19
C LEU A 42 5.44 -1.77 -9.13
N ALA A 43 5.48 -2.47 -10.26
CA ALA A 43 5.88 -3.88 -10.31
C ALA A 43 6.47 -4.25 -11.68
N PRO A 44 7.40 -5.23 -11.73
CA PRO A 44 7.99 -5.67 -12.98
C PRO A 44 7.01 -6.51 -13.81
N LYS A 45 7.07 -6.32 -15.14
CA LYS A 45 6.40 -7.16 -16.14
C LYS A 45 7.36 -8.17 -16.74
N THR A 46 6.83 -9.29 -17.23
CA THR A 46 7.61 -10.36 -17.87
C THR A 46 7.12 -10.66 -19.29
N GLY A 47 6.24 -9.80 -19.81
CA GLY A 47 5.64 -9.90 -21.15
C GLY A 47 4.44 -8.95 -21.29
N GLY A 48 3.51 -9.31 -22.16
CA GLY A 48 2.26 -8.56 -22.37
C GLY A 48 2.41 -7.28 -23.18
N THR A 49 1.28 -6.68 -23.55
CA THR A 49 1.21 -5.58 -24.53
C THR A 49 1.45 -4.18 -23.97
N GLN A 50 1.33 -3.97 -22.66
CA GLN A 50 1.46 -2.65 -22.06
C GLN A 50 2.92 -2.17 -22.10
N PRO A 51 3.22 -0.95 -22.61
CA PRO A 51 4.55 -0.38 -22.53
C PRO A 51 5.02 -0.18 -21.09
N GLU A 52 6.33 -0.30 -20.88
CA GLU A 52 6.97 -0.01 -19.59
C GLU A 52 6.88 1.50 -19.28
N LEU A 53 6.88 1.86 -18.00
CA LEU A 53 6.86 3.24 -17.49
C LEU A 53 5.61 4.07 -17.88
N GLU A 54 4.61 3.45 -18.51
CA GLU A 54 3.35 4.11 -18.86
C GLU A 54 2.21 3.67 -17.92
N PRO A 55 1.57 4.60 -17.19
CA PRO A 55 0.52 4.27 -16.24
C PRO A 55 -0.76 3.81 -16.95
N ILE A 56 -1.31 2.68 -16.50
CA ILE A 56 -2.60 2.15 -16.97
C ILE A 56 -3.50 1.83 -15.79
N GLN A 57 -4.76 2.23 -15.90
CA GLN A 57 -5.81 1.86 -14.95
C GLN A 57 -6.33 0.47 -15.29
N LEU A 58 -6.55 -0.35 -14.26
CA LEU A 58 -7.02 -1.72 -14.40
C LEU A 58 -8.37 -1.91 -13.74
N PHE A 59 -9.11 -2.90 -14.24
CA PHE A 59 -10.43 -3.26 -13.71
C PHE A 59 -10.58 -4.76 -13.42
N SER A 60 -9.59 -5.58 -13.77
CA SER A 60 -9.59 -7.02 -13.49
C SER A 60 -8.17 -7.60 -13.47
N ASP A 61 -8.01 -8.76 -12.85
CA ASP A 61 -6.75 -9.51 -12.87
C ASP A 61 -6.48 -10.18 -14.23
N ALA A 62 -7.52 -10.61 -14.95
CA ALA A 62 -7.39 -11.14 -16.31
C ALA A 62 -6.77 -10.11 -17.26
N GLN A 63 -7.24 -8.86 -17.21
CA GLN A 63 -6.64 -7.76 -17.96
C GLN A 63 -5.15 -7.56 -17.60
N ALA A 64 -4.79 -7.69 -16.31
CA ALA A 64 -3.40 -7.58 -15.87
C ALA A 64 -2.51 -8.71 -16.42
N ALA A 65 -3.05 -9.92 -16.56
CA ALA A 65 -2.33 -11.06 -17.15
C ALA A 65 -1.98 -10.79 -18.63
N ASP A 66 -2.91 -10.23 -19.40
CA ASP A 66 -2.69 -9.90 -20.82
C ASP A 66 -1.72 -8.73 -21.00
N LEU A 67 -1.83 -7.70 -20.14
CA LEU A 67 -1.02 -6.48 -20.26
C LEU A 67 0.41 -6.64 -19.76
N PHE A 68 0.65 -7.40 -18.67
CA PHE A 68 1.97 -7.52 -18.04
C PHE A 68 2.60 -8.91 -18.18
N GLY A 69 1.87 -9.86 -18.73
CA GLY A 69 2.27 -11.26 -18.85
C GLY A 69 1.74 -12.10 -17.69
N LYS A 70 1.17 -13.26 -18.03
CA LYS A 70 0.63 -14.24 -17.08
C LYS A 70 1.73 -14.76 -16.14
N GLY A 71 1.52 -14.55 -14.85
CA GLY A 71 2.47 -14.92 -13.80
C GLY A 71 3.62 -13.92 -13.60
N SER A 72 3.56 -12.73 -14.20
CA SER A 72 4.42 -11.62 -13.80
C SER A 72 4.12 -11.16 -12.37
N LEU A 73 5.09 -10.54 -11.69
CA LEU A 73 4.86 -10.01 -10.34
C LEU A 73 3.75 -8.94 -10.35
N ALA A 74 3.71 -8.09 -11.38
CA ALA A 74 2.62 -7.13 -11.59
C ALA A 74 1.24 -7.81 -11.64
N HIS A 75 1.07 -8.87 -12.44
CA HIS A 75 -0.18 -9.63 -12.50
C HIS A 75 -0.56 -10.23 -11.13
N LEU A 76 0.40 -10.82 -10.43
CA LEU A 76 0.14 -11.43 -9.12
C LEU A 76 -0.29 -10.40 -8.08
N MET A 77 0.41 -9.26 -8.01
CA MET A 77 0.08 -8.17 -7.10
C MET A 77 -1.28 -7.55 -7.41
N VAL A 78 -1.62 -7.36 -8.70
CA VAL A 78 -2.94 -6.84 -9.10
C VAL A 78 -4.04 -7.81 -8.69
N ARG A 79 -3.87 -9.11 -8.89
CA ARG A 79 -4.84 -10.11 -8.41
C ARG A 79 -5.00 -10.04 -6.89
N GLN A 80 -3.90 -9.89 -6.17
CA GLN A 80 -3.91 -9.79 -4.72
C GLN A 80 -4.63 -8.52 -4.23
N ALA A 81 -4.46 -7.39 -4.93
CA ALA A 81 -5.18 -6.16 -4.64
C ALA A 81 -6.69 -6.30 -4.89
N PHE A 82 -7.12 -6.77 -6.08
CA PHE A 82 -8.54 -6.92 -6.41
C PHE A 82 -9.28 -7.95 -5.55
N ARG A 83 -8.58 -8.97 -5.04
CA ARG A 83 -9.16 -9.93 -4.06
C ARG A 83 -9.53 -9.25 -2.72
N ASN A 84 -8.84 -8.17 -2.37
CA ASN A 84 -9.08 -7.41 -1.14
C ASN A 84 -10.05 -6.25 -1.36
N ASN A 85 -9.98 -5.58 -2.51
CA ASN A 85 -10.91 -4.52 -2.89
C ASN A 85 -11.23 -4.63 -4.40
N GLN A 86 -12.42 -5.15 -4.72
CA GLN A 86 -12.83 -5.40 -6.11
C GLN A 86 -13.09 -4.11 -6.90
N TYR A 87 -13.46 -3.02 -6.23
CA TYR A 87 -13.78 -1.73 -6.85
C TYR A 87 -12.63 -0.72 -6.73
N LEU A 88 -11.43 -1.21 -6.44
CA LEU A 88 -10.24 -0.38 -6.24
C LEU A 88 -9.93 0.45 -7.49
N ASP A 89 -9.74 1.76 -7.32
CA ASP A 89 -9.14 2.61 -8.35
C ASP A 89 -7.62 2.34 -8.39
N LEU A 90 -7.25 1.29 -9.13
CA LEU A 90 -5.89 0.78 -9.25
C LEU A 90 -5.26 1.22 -10.57
N THR A 91 -4.21 2.02 -10.47
CA THR A 91 -3.30 2.30 -11.57
C THR A 91 -1.99 1.56 -11.37
N VAL A 92 -1.49 0.94 -12.44
CA VAL A 92 -0.22 0.21 -12.42
C VAL A 92 0.74 0.84 -13.39
N ILE A 93 2.00 0.95 -12.98
CA ILE A 93 3.12 1.22 -13.89
C ILE A 93 3.99 -0.03 -13.92
N ALA A 94 4.06 -0.64 -15.10
CA ALA A 94 4.92 -1.78 -15.33
C ALA A 94 6.39 -1.32 -15.44
N LEU A 95 7.28 -2.07 -14.80
CA LEU A 95 8.71 -1.84 -14.83
C LEU A 95 9.39 -2.88 -15.72
N ALA A 96 10.41 -2.44 -16.45
CA ALA A 96 11.38 -3.34 -17.04
C ALA A 96 12.19 -4.02 -15.94
N ASP A 97 12.61 -5.27 -16.18
CA ASP A 97 13.68 -5.85 -15.38
C ASP A 97 14.97 -5.02 -15.51
N ASN A 98 15.78 -5.01 -14.46
CA ASN A 98 17.09 -4.36 -14.54
C ASN A 98 17.96 -5.06 -15.60
N SER A 99 18.73 -4.29 -16.38
CA SER A 99 19.61 -4.85 -17.42
C SER A 99 20.70 -5.76 -16.84
N ALA A 100 21.17 -5.46 -15.63
CA ALA A 100 22.09 -6.30 -14.86
C ALA A 100 21.36 -7.29 -13.92
N GLY A 101 20.04 -7.37 -14.00
CA GLY A 101 19.21 -8.24 -13.19
C GLY A 101 19.42 -9.71 -13.52
N VAL A 102 19.47 -10.53 -12.46
CA VAL A 102 19.54 -12.00 -12.56
C VAL A 102 18.26 -12.59 -11.98
N ALA A 103 17.67 -13.56 -12.68
CA ALA A 103 16.50 -14.29 -12.20
C ALA A 103 16.92 -15.29 -11.11
N ALA A 104 16.11 -15.39 -10.05
CA ALA A 104 16.35 -16.39 -9.01
C ALA A 104 16.06 -17.80 -9.54
N GLU A 105 16.82 -18.77 -9.06
CA GLU A 105 16.66 -20.18 -9.38
C GLU A 105 16.45 -21.01 -8.12
N GLY A 106 15.50 -21.94 -8.18
CA GLY A 106 15.27 -22.99 -7.20
C GLY A 106 15.25 -24.35 -7.90
N SER A 107 15.25 -25.44 -7.14
CA SER A 107 15.08 -26.77 -7.74
C SER A 107 14.37 -27.75 -6.82
N ILE A 108 13.68 -28.70 -7.43
CA ILE A 108 13.08 -29.86 -6.79
C ILE A 108 13.67 -31.10 -7.44
N VAL A 109 14.26 -31.98 -6.66
CA VAL A 109 14.75 -33.29 -7.13
C VAL A 109 13.83 -34.35 -6.58
N ILE A 110 13.06 -35.01 -7.44
CA ILE A 110 12.25 -36.16 -7.08
C ILE A 110 13.05 -37.45 -7.37
N SER A 111 12.98 -38.39 -6.45
CA SER A 111 13.73 -39.65 -6.51
C SER A 111 12.84 -40.85 -6.16
N GLY A 112 13.19 -42.01 -6.73
CA GLY A 112 12.51 -43.28 -6.49
C GLY A 112 11.45 -43.64 -7.54
N THR A 113 10.66 -44.66 -7.22
CA THR A 113 9.53 -45.16 -8.02
C THR A 113 8.30 -45.18 -7.12
N ALA A 114 7.16 -44.74 -7.64
CA ALA A 114 5.93 -44.70 -6.87
C ALA A 114 5.48 -46.11 -6.44
N THR A 115 5.34 -46.35 -5.13
CA THR A 115 4.95 -47.64 -4.56
C THR A 115 3.43 -47.81 -4.46
N GLY A 116 2.68 -46.71 -4.56
CA GLY A 116 1.22 -46.65 -4.58
C GLY A 116 0.72 -45.40 -5.32
N PRO A 117 -0.60 -45.34 -5.62
CA PRO A 117 -1.18 -44.14 -6.22
C PRO A 117 -1.21 -42.99 -5.22
N GLY A 118 -0.94 -41.77 -5.68
CA GLY A 118 -1.03 -40.56 -4.85
C GLY A 118 -0.89 -39.29 -5.68
N ALA A 119 -0.97 -38.14 -5.01
CA ALA A 119 -0.73 -36.84 -5.62
C ALA A 119 0.60 -36.28 -5.14
N VAL A 120 1.37 -35.72 -6.08
CA VAL A 120 2.56 -34.92 -5.79
C VAL A 120 2.19 -33.46 -6.00
N THR A 121 2.30 -32.66 -4.95
CA THR A 121 1.92 -31.24 -4.94
C THR A 121 3.17 -30.38 -4.77
N VAL A 122 3.34 -29.41 -5.67
CA VAL A 122 4.40 -28.40 -5.58
C VAL A 122 3.75 -27.05 -5.30
N SER A 123 4.23 -26.35 -4.29
CA SER A 123 3.81 -24.97 -3.98
C SER A 123 4.89 -23.98 -4.36
N VAL A 124 4.53 -22.96 -5.14
CA VAL A 124 5.41 -21.83 -5.48
C VAL A 124 4.71 -20.54 -5.10
N GLY A 125 5.29 -19.77 -4.18
CA GLY A 125 4.73 -18.49 -3.74
C GLY A 125 3.34 -18.62 -3.10
N GLY A 126 3.06 -19.74 -2.43
CA GLY A 126 1.76 -20.03 -1.82
C GLY A 126 0.70 -20.58 -2.78
N ARG A 127 1.08 -20.95 -4.02
CA ARG A 127 0.16 -21.55 -4.98
C ARG A 127 0.55 -22.96 -5.34
N ASP A 128 -0.43 -23.85 -5.22
CA ASP A 128 -0.23 -25.29 -5.37
C ASP A 128 -0.55 -25.75 -6.79
N VAL A 129 0.31 -26.62 -7.32
CA VAL A 129 0.09 -27.38 -8.54
C VAL A 129 0.31 -28.85 -8.22
N SER A 130 -0.73 -29.66 -8.41
CA SER A 130 -0.71 -31.09 -8.09
C SER A 130 -0.79 -31.94 -9.36
N VAL A 131 -0.06 -33.04 -9.37
CA VAL A 131 -0.18 -34.07 -10.40
C VAL A 131 -0.35 -35.44 -9.76
N SER A 132 -1.04 -36.35 -10.44
CA SER A 132 -1.12 -37.75 -10.00
C SER A 132 0.21 -38.45 -10.23
N ALA A 133 0.53 -39.42 -9.37
CA ALA A 133 1.55 -40.45 -9.58
C ALA A 133 0.87 -41.82 -9.45
N ALA A 134 1.02 -42.68 -10.46
CA ALA A 134 0.50 -44.04 -10.44
C ALA A 134 1.56 -45.04 -9.95
N LYS A 135 1.12 -46.18 -9.40
CA LYS A 135 2.04 -47.24 -8.96
C LYS A 135 2.95 -47.69 -10.10
N GLY A 136 4.26 -47.71 -9.85
CA GLY A 136 5.28 -48.09 -10.82
C GLY A 136 5.81 -46.94 -11.68
N GLU A 137 5.25 -45.73 -11.58
CA GLU A 137 5.80 -44.56 -12.29
C GLU A 137 7.14 -44.13 -11.69
N THR A 138 8.08 -43.76 -12.56
CA THR A 138 9.38 -43.26 -12.13
C THR A 138 9.29 -41.79 -11.72
N ALA A 139 10.24 -41.33 -10.90
CA ALA A 139 10.36 -39.91 -10.56
C ALA A 139 10.46 -38.99 -11.79
N VAL A 140 11.02 -39.47 -12.90
CA VAL A 140 11.17 -38.71 -14.15
C VAL A 140 9.83 -38.50 -14.84
N ASP A 141 8.96 -39.50 -14.85
CA ASP A 141 7.62 -39.41 -15.45
C ASP A 141 6.76 -38.38 -14.69
N VAL A 142 6.80 -38.46 -13.36
CA VAL A 142 6.10 -37.52 -12.48
C VAL A 142 6.65 -36.11 -12.63
N ALA A 143 7.98 -35.93 -12.68
CA ALA A 143 8.61 -34.63 -12.88
C ALA A 143 8.28 -34.03 -14.27
N THR A 144 8.14 -34.86 -15.31
CA THR A 144 7.72 -34.43 -16.66
C THR A 144 6.29 -33.90 -16.64
N ARG A 145 5.40 -34.59 -15.90
CA ARG A 145 4.01 -34.15 -15.71
C ARG A 145 3.93 -32.87 -14.89
N LEU A 146 4.72 -32.73 -13.82
CA LEU A 146 4.82 -31.50 -13.03
C LEU A 146 5.30 -30.31 -13.88
N ARG A 147 6.33 -30.50 -14.71
CA ARG A 147 6.81 -29.45 -15.62
C ARG A 147 5.67 -28.92 -16.50
N ALA A 148 4.93 -29.82 -17.15
CA ALA A 148 3.81 -29.44 -18.01
C ALA A 148 2.68 -28.74 -17.23
N ALA A 149 2.36 -29.21 -16.03
CA ALA A 149 1.34 -28.59 -15.18
C ALA A 149 1.75 -27.17 -14.73
N ILE A 150 3.02 -26.98 -14.37
CA ILE A 150 3.56 -25.66 -14.00
C ILE A 150 3.57 -24.72 -15.21
N GLU A 151 3.93 -25.19 -16.41
CA GLU A 151 3.89 -24.37 -17.64
C GLU A 151 2.48 -23.89 -18.00
N ALA A 152 1.44 -24.71 -17.76
CA ALA A 152 0.06 -24.35 -18.00
C ALA A 152 -0.52 -23.38 -16.95
N SER A 153 0.08 -23.35 -15.76
CA SER A 153 -0.36 -22.54 -14.62
C SER A 153 -0.02 -21.05 -14.78
N ASP A 154 -0.41 -20.23 -13.79
CA ASP A 154 -0.02 -18.82 -13.70
C ASP A 154 1.10 -18.57 -12.68
N LEU A 155 1.83 -19.62 -12.31
CA LEU A 155 2.96 -19.52 -11.40
C LEU A 155 4.05 -18.59 -11.95
N PRO A 156 4.79 -17.89 -11.08
CA PRO A 156 5.83 -16.93 -11.46
C PRO A 156 7.16 -17.59 -11.88
N VAL A 157 7.13 -18.84 -12.35
CA VAL A 157 8.34 -19.61 -12.66
C VAL A 157 8.25 -20.28 -14.03
N VAL A 158 9.41 -20.51 -14.63
CA VAL A 158 9.63 -21.31 -15.83
C VAL A 158 10.31 -22.61 -15.38
N PRO A 159 9.67 -23.77 -15.55
CA PRO A 159 10.25 -25.04 -15.14
C PRO A 159 11.11 -25.64 -16.27
N VAL A 160 12.28 -26.18 -15.91
CA VAL A 160 13.19 -26.88 -16.83
C VAL A 160 13.60 -28.21 -16.21
N LEU A 161 13.39 -29.30 -16.95
CA LEU A 161 13.83 -30.63 -16.53
C LEU A 161 15.30 -30.82 -16.95
N THR A 162 16.17 -31.20 -16.01
CA THR A 162 17.60 -31.41 -16.32
C THR A 162 17.82 -32.79 -16.96
N THR A 163 18.57 -32.86 -18.06
CA THR A 163 19.00 -34.12 -18.72
C THR A 163 20.51 -34.35 -18.50
N PRO A 164 21.01 -35.57 -18.18
CA PRO A 164 20.39 -36.90 -18.24
C PRO A 164 19.73 -37.41 -16.93
N ALA A 165 18.93 -38.46 -17.07
CA ALA A 165 17.73 -38.79 -16.29
C ALA A 165 17.88 -39.85 -15.18
N SER A 166 18.86 -39.76 -14.29
CA SER A 166 18.84 -40.63 -13.08
C SER A 166 17.85 -40.15 -12.03
N ASN A 167 17.58 -38.84 -11.98
CA ASN A 167 16.69 -38.21 -10.98
C ASN A 167 15.70 -37.25 -11.67
N GLY A 168 14.49 -37.11 -11.15
CA GLY A 168 13.48 -36.14 -11.62
C GLY A 168 13.80 -34.72 -11.18
N LYS A 169 14.96 -34.17 -11.59
CA LYS A 169 15.40 -32.81 -11.23
C LYS A 169 14.69 -31.76 -12.08
N LEU A 170 13.80 -31.02 -11.42
CA LEU A 170 13.10 -29.86 -11.95
C LEU A 170 13.77 -28.58 -11.43
N THR A 171 14.42 -27.85 -12.32
CA THR A 171 14.93 -26.50 -12.04
C THR A 171 13.81 -25.51 -12.32
N LEU A 172 13.56 -24.60 -11.39
CA LEU A 172 12.54 -23.54 -11.51
C LEU A 172 13.27 -22.20 -11.57
N THR A 173 13.10 -21.47 -12.66
CA THR A 173 13.66 -20.12 -12.82
C THR A 173 12.53 -19.09 -12.71
N VAL A 174 12.68 -18.07 -11.87
CA VAL A 174 11.66 -17.03 -11.72
C VAL A 174 11.53 -16.22 -13.02
N LYS A 175 10.29 -15.89 -13.41
CA LYS A 175 10.01 -15.19 -14.68
C LYS A 175 10.55 -13.76 -14.74
N TYR A 176 10.68 -13.11 -13.57
CA TYR A 176 11.22 -11.76 -13.41
C TYR A 176 12.60 -11.81 -12.76
N LYS A 177 13.41 -10.78 -13.01
CA LYS A 177 14.77 -10.65 -12.47
C LYS A 177 14.77 -9.85 -11.16
N GLY A 178 15.80 -10.08 -10.35
CA GLY A 178 16.03 -9.33 -9.12
C GLY A 178 16.06 -10.20 -7.86
N GLU A 179 16.49 -9.58 -6.77
CA GLU A 179 16.48 -10.14 -5.42
C GLU A 179 15.07 -10.50 -4.96
N VAL A 180 14.05 -9.80 -5.47
CA VAL A 180 12.63 -10.11 -5.22
C VAL A 180 12.25 -11.54 -5.62
N GLY A 181 12.97 -12.17 -6.55
CA GLY A 181 12.76 -13.58 -6.91
C GLY A 181 13.16 -14.55 -5.79
N ASN A 182 14.12 -14.16 -4.94
CA ASN A 182 14.56 -14.97 -3.79
C ASN A 182 13.49 -15.06 -2.71
N GLU A 183 12.49 -14.18 -2.75
CA GLU A 183 11.41 -14.09 -1.77
C GLU A 183 10.31 -15.12 -2.01
N LEU A 184 10.30 -15.86 -3.12
CA LEU A 184 9.29 -16.88 -3.37
C LEU A 184 9.49 -18.11 -2.47
N GLY A 185 8.44 -18.51 -1.75
CA GLY A 185 8.40 -19.80 -1.06
C GLY A 185 8.37 -20.96 -2.05
N LEU A 186 9.08 -22.04 -1.74
CA LEU A 186 9.08 -23.29 -2.50
C LEU A 186 8.85 -24.46 -1.55
N SER A 187 7.82 -25.26 -1.80
CA SER A 187 7.58 -26.51 -1.09
C SER A 187 7.14 -27.62 -2.05
N CYS A 188 7.30 -28.87 -1.61
CA CYS A 188 6.89 -30.06 -2.33
C CYS A 188 6.36 -31.06 -1.30
N ASP A 189 5.27 -31.73 -1.63
CA ASP A 189 4.70 -32.84 -0.88
C ASP A 189 4.47 -34.00 -1.84
N THR A 190 5.09 -35.15 -1.58
CA THR A 190 4.93 -36.37 -2.38
C THR A 190 3.79 -37.26 -1.86
N GLY A 191 3.11 -36.87 -0.79
CA GLY A 191 2.02 -37.63 -0.17
C GLY A 191 2.43 -39.07 0.15
N ASN A 192 1.50 -40.01 -0.05
CA ASN A 192 1.73 -41.44 0.22
C ASN A 192 2.29 -42.22 -0.98
N THR A 193 2.90 -41.53 -1.96
CA THR A 193 3.40 -42.18 -3.20
C THR A 193 4.63 -43.04 -2.98
N GLY A 194 5.36 -42.85 -1.87
CA GLY A 194 6.66 -43.49 -1.62
C GLY A 194 7.83 -42.83 -2.35
N LEU A 195 7.59 -41.75 -3.09
CA LEU A 195 8.63 -40.91 -3.70
C LEU A 195 9.28 -40.02 -2.64
N THR A 196 10.58 -39.81 -2.77
CA THR A 196 11.32 -38.85 -1.94
C THR A 196 11.63 -37.59 -2.74
N TYR A 197 11.84 -36.48 -2.05
CA TYR A 197 12.15 -35.20 -2.68
C TYR A 197 13.24 -34.45 -1.92
N GLN A 198 13.95 -33.57 -2.65
CA GLN A 198 14.89 -32.60 -2.11
C GLN A 198 14.61 -31.24 -2.74
N ILE A 199 14.62 -30.17 -1.93
CA ILE A 199 14.31 -28.81 -2.36
C ILE A 199 15.53 -27.92 -2.17
N SER A 200 15.83 -27.11 -3.18
CA SER A 200 16.70 -25.95 -3.08
C SER A 200 15.84 -24.70 -3.28
N ALA A 201 15.73 -23.88 -2.24
CA ALA A 201 14.95 -22.64 -2.26
C ALA A 201 15.47 -21.66 -3.33
N PHE A 202 14.61 -20.74 -3.77
CA PHE A 202 14.99 -19.71 -4.73
C PHE A 202 16.12 -18.85 -4.17
N ALA A 203 17.21 -18.74 -4.94
CA ALA A 203 18.37 -17.95 -4.58
C ALA A 203 19.02 -17.35 -5.85
N LYS A 204 20.08 -16.56 -5.65
CA LYS A 204 20.91 -15.95 -6.71
C LYS A 204 20.20 -14.93 -7.60
N GLY A 205 18.95 -14.59 -7.32
CA GLY A 205 18.32 -13.40 -7.88
C GLY A 205 19.09 -12.17 -7.42
N ALA A 206 19.43 -11.29 -8.34
CA ALA A 206 20.28 -10.13 -8.08
C ALA A 206 19.76 -8.90 -8.84
N LYS A 207 19.92 -7.72 -8.22
CA LYS A 207 19.60 -6.40 -8.76
C LYS A 207 18.13 -6.25 -9.21
N ASN A 208 17.30 -5.69 -8.32
CA ASN A 208 15.90 -5.36 -8.60
C ASN A 208 15.75 -4.27 -9.68
N ALA A 209 14.56 -4.20 -10.28
CA ALA A 209 14.15 -3.05 -11.08
C ALA A 209 14.03 -1.79 -10.21
N GLU A 210 14.14 -0.62 -10.83
CA GLU A 210 14.18 0.67 -10.12
C GLU A 210 12.90 1.47 -10.35
N ILE A 211 12.27 1.92 -9.26
CA ILE A 211 10.94 2.58 -9.32
C ILE A 211 11.00 4.08 -9.65
N ALA A 212 12.17 4.71 -9.56
CA ALA A 212 12.31 6.17 -9.62
C ALA A 212 11.81 6.77 -10.95
N ALA A 213 12.12 6.12 -12.07
CA ALA A 213 11.67 6.55 -13.40
C ALA A 213 10.13 6.48 -13.53
N ALA A 214 9.51 5.45 -12.96
CA ALA A 214 8.06 5.31 -12.95
C ALA A 214 7.39 6.38 -12.07
N LEU A 215 7.93 6.66 -10.88
CA LEU A 215 7.42 7.70 -9.98
C LEU A 215 7.46 9.09 -10.62
N THR A 216 8.47 9.37 -11.44
CA THR A 216 8.61 10.65 -12.16
C THR A 216 7.46 10.88 -13.14
N LYS A 217 6.98 9.83 -13.82
CA LYS A 217 5.88 9.90 -14.80
C LYS A 217 4.53 10.29 -14.18
N VAL A 218 4.37 10.03 -12.90
CA VAL A 218 3.10 10.23 -12.18
C VAL A 218 3.16 11.32 -11.12
N ALA A 219 4.28 12.04 -10.98
CA ALA A 219 4.43 13.13 -10.01
C ALA A 219 3.35 14.23 -10.11
N GLY A 220 2.76 14.43 -11.30
CA GLY A 220 1.67 15.38 -11.53
C GLY A 220 0.27 14.84 -11.23
N ARG A 221 0.10 13.53 -11.02
CA ARG A 221 -1.19 12.91 -10.66
C ARG A 221 -1.23 12.61 -9.16
N HIS A 222 -2.40 12.76 -8.54
CA HIS A 222 -2.57 12.45 -7.13
C HIS A 222 -3.00 10.99 -6.94
N TYR A 223 -2.13 10.22 -6.30
CA TYR A 223 -2.44 8.90 -5.74
C TYR A 223 -2.36 8.99 -4.22
N HIS A 224 -3.27 8.32 -3.53
CA HIS A 224 -3.34 8.36 -2.07
C HIS A 224 -2.40 7.32 -1.46
N ILE A 225 -2.24 6.18 -2.13
CA ILE A 225 -1.43 5.04 -1.67
C ILE A 225 -0.53 4.60 -2.82
N ILE A 226 0.76 4.45 -2.55
CA ILE A 226 1.76 3.96 -3.51
C ILE A 226 2.33 2.65 -2.98
N CYS A 227 2.05 1.56 -3.67
CA CYS A 227 2.52 0.22 -3.35
C CYS A 227 3.76 -0.13 -4.19
N SER A 228 4.86 -0.46 -3.51
CA SER A 228 6.07 -0.97 -4.15
C SER A 228 6.11 -2.49 -4.11
N ALA A 229 6.51 -3.12 -5.22
CA ALA A 229 6.79 -4.55 -5.27
C ALA A 229 8.07 -4.95 -4.51
N PHE A 230 8.94 -3.97 -4.25
CA PHE A 230 10.29 -4.19 -3.72
C PHE A 230 10.45 -3.62 -2.32
N SER A 231 11.23 -4.33 -1.51
CA SER A 231 11.60 -3.95 -0.15
C SER A 231 13.12 -3.76 0.01
N ASP A 232 13.81 -3.34 -1.06
CA ASP A 232 15.23 -2.96 -1.01
C ASP A 232 15.44 -1.48 -0.66
N ASP A 233 16.63 -1.16 -0.16
CA ASP A 233 16.98 0.19 0.32
C ASP A 233 16.90 1.25 -0.81
N VAL A 234 17.21 0.89 -2.06
CA VAL A 234 17.23 1.82 -3.20
C VAL A 234 15.81 2.23 -3.57
N ASN A 235 14.92 1.25 -3.75
CA ASN A 235 13.53 1.50 -4.09
C ASN A 235 12.77 2.16 -2.96
N ALA A 236 13.01 1.76 -1.71
CA ALA A 236 12.34 2.38 -0.56
C ALA A 236 12.77 3.85 -0.36
N LYS A 237 14.04 4.17 -0.59
CA LYS A 237 14.50 5.57 -0.62
C LYS A 237 13.85 6.37 -1.76
N ALA A 238 13.78 5.81 -2.96
CA ALA A 238 13.12 6.46 -4.09
C ALA A 238 11.62 6.73 -3.81
N LEU A 239 10.95 5.79 -3.14
CA LEU A 239 9.56 5.94 -2.70
C LEU A 239 9.42 7.08 -1.68
N SER A 240 10.25 7.08 -0.63
CA SER A 240 10.27 8.13 0.41
C SER A 240 10.49 9.52 -0.20
N SER A 241 11.52 9.68 -1.03
CA SER A 241 11.82 10.97 -1.67
C SER A 241 10.68 11.47 -2.56
N HIS A 242 10.01 10.58 -3.30
CA HIS A 242 8.85 10.95 -4.10
C HIS A 242 7.67 11.39 -3.24
N ILE A 243 7.36 10.62 -2.18
CA ILE A 243 6.26 10.92 -1.27
C ILE A 243 6.46 12.29 -0.60
N GLU A 244 7.68 12.58 -0.13
CA GLU A 244 8.03 13.88 0.44
C GLU A 244 7.84 15.00 -0.58
N GLN A 245 8.30 14.80 -1.82
CA GLN A 245 8.17 15.78 -2.89
C GLN A 245 6.70 16.10 -3.22
N VAL A 246 5.85 15.09 -3.39
CA VAL A 246 4.44 15.33 -3.78
C VAL A 246 3.56 15.76 -2.60
N SER A 247 3.93 15.37 -1.38
CA SER A 247 3.16 15.66 -0.16
C SER A 247 3.54 16.98 0.51
N ASN A 248 4.56 17.69 0.01
CA ASN A 248 5.03 18.94 0.61
C ASN A 248 3.95 20.03 0.65
N ALA A 249 4.26 21.14 1.32
CA ALA A 249 3.32 22.25 1.55
C ALA A 249 2.88 22.97 0.26
N ILE A 250 3.63 22.83 -0.83
CA ILE A 250 3.39 23.48 -2.12
C ILE A 250 2.57 22.58 -3.05
N GLU A 251 3.01 21.34 -3.24
CA GLU A 251 2.39 20.35 -4.14
C GLU A 251 1.08 19.78 -3.57
N GLN A 252 1.02 19.59 -2.24
CA GLN A 252 -0.18 19.27 -1.47
C GLN A 252 -0.93 18.00 -1.95
N ARG A 253 -0.23 17.05 -2.56
CA ARG A 253 -0.75 15.74 -2.99
C ARG A 253 -0.33 14.67 -1.98
N GLY A 254 -0.90 14.78 -0.78
CA GLY A 254 -0.61 13.87 0.33
C GLY A 254 -0.82 12.41 -0.04
N CYS A 255 0.18 11.58 0.22
CA CYS A 255 0.16 10.15 -0.06
C CYS A 255 0.98 9.34 0.95
N ILE A 256 0.71 8.05 1.02
CA ILE A 256 1.45 7.09 1.83
C ILE A 256 2.10 6.00 0.96
N GLY A 257 3.24 5.49 1.39
CA GLY A 257 3.96 4.38 0.79
C GLY A 257 3.67 3.07 1.52
N VAL A 258 3.49 1.99 0.77
CA VAL A 258 3.22 0.66 1.31
C VAL A 258 4.27 -0.34 0.84
N LEU A 259 4.86 -1.02 1.83
CA LEU A 259 5.87 -2.06 1.68
C LEU A 259 5.43 -3.35 2.40
N GLY A 260 6.06 -4.45 2.04
CA GLY A 260 5.85 -5.76 2.67
C GLY A 260 7.14 -6.37 3.19
N TRP A 261 7.04 -7.21 4.20
CA TRP A 261 8.17 -7.94 4.76
C TRP A 261 7.75 -9.34 5.20
N ARG A 262 8.34 -10.39 4.62
CA ARG A 262 8.09 -11.79 5.01
C ARG A 262 9.13 -12.38 5.96
N GLY A 263 10.24 -11.66 6.14
CA GLY A 263 11.42 -12.11 6.88
C GLY A 263 11.21 -12.20 8.38
N THR A 264 12.32 -12.33 9.11
CA THR A 264 12.29 -12.31 10.58
C THR A 264 12.03 -10.90 11.10
N ILE A 265 11.61 -10.80 12.36
CA ILE A 265 11.47 -9.50 13.04
C ILE A 265 12.79 -8.73 13.05
N ALA A 266 13.92 -9.42 13.31
CA ALA A 266 15.23 -8.78 13.43
C ALA A 266 15.66 -8.08 12.14
N THR A 267 15.42 -8.70 10.98
CA THR A 267 15.74 -8.07 9.70
C THR A 267 14.69 -7.03 9.29
N GLY A 268 13.43 -7.23 9.68
CA GLY A 268 12.34 -6.29 9.41
C GLY A 268 12.48 -4.98 10.18
N THR A 269 12.80 -5.04 11.48
CA THR A 269 13.00 -3.84 12.31
C THR A 269 14.27 -3.09 11.93
N ALA A 270 15.33 -3.81 11.53
CA ALA A 270 16.52 -3.20 10.96
C ALA A 270 16.22 -2.45 9.64
N TYR A 271 15.31 -2.99 8.83
CA TYR A 271 14.88 -2.36 7.59
C TYR A 271 14.03 -1.10 7.83
N THR A 272 13.01 -1.17 8.70
CA THR A 272 12.14 -0.02 9.01
C THR A 272 12.89 1.10 9.72
N ALA A 273 13.86 0.77 10.59
CA ALA A 273 14.71 1.75 11.25
C ALA A 273 15.59 2.56 10.27
N LYS A 274 16.00 1.96 9.15
CA LYS A 274 16.74 2.69 8.09
C LYS A 274 15.85 3.69 7.35
N LEU A 275 14.55 3.39 7.23
CA LEU A 275 13.59 4.24 6.54
C LEU A 275 13.15 5.41 7.42
N ASN A 276 12.65 5.11 8.62
CA ASN A 276 12.18 6.10 9.60
C ASN A 276 11.32 7.22 8.98
N ASP A 277 10.34 6.84 8.18
CA ASP A 277 9.48 7.75 7.41
C ASP A 277 8.03 7.69 7.92
N GLY A 278 7.47 8.86 8.25
CA GLY A 278 6.12 9.02 8.80
C GLY A 278 5.00 8.81 7.80
N ARG A 279 5.33 8.63 6.51
CA ARG A 279 4.38 8.35 5.43
C ARG A 279 4.56 6.97 4.82
N ILE A 280 5.51 6.16 5.27
CA ILE A 280 5.69 4.79 4.78
C ILE A 280 5.27 3.80 5.87
N THR A 281 4.49 2.79 5.50
CA THR A 281 4.12 1.66 6.36
C THR A 281 4.62 0.35 5.75
N CYS A 282 5.10 -0.56 6.60
CA CYS A 282 5.65 -1.85 6.18
C CYS A 282 4.91 -2.99 6.89
N ALA A 283 4.13 -3.77 6.13
CA ALA A 283 3.40 -4.92 6.66
C ALA A 283 4.31 -6.15 6.78
N TRP A 284 4.37 -6.72 7.97
CA TRP A 284 5.19 -7.87 8.30
C TRP A 284 4.36 -9.13 8.49
N TYR A 285 4.60 -10.13 7.65
CA TYR A 285 3.99 -11.45 7.76
C TYR A 285 5.05 -12.55 7.82
N LYS A 286 5.41 -12.92 9.05
CA LYS A 286 6.48 -13.88 9.35
C LYS A 286 6.23 -15.23 8.66
N GLY A 287 7.17 -15.63 7.81
CA GLY A 287 7.15 -16.94 7.17
C GLY A 287 6.15 -17.10 6.03
N ALA A 288 5.56 -16.01 5.54
CA ALA A 288 4.66 -16.01 4.37
C ALA A 288 5.31 -16.76 3.20
N ALA A 289 4.57 -17.52 2.40
CA ALA A 289 5.14 -18.13 1.19
C ALA A 289 5.22 -17.12 0.02
N GLU A 290 4.37 -16.10 0.07
CA GLU A 290 4.23 -15.03 -0.89
C GLU A 290 5.40 -14.03 -0.79
N PRO A 291 5.81 -13.42 -1.91
CA PRO A 291 6.83 -12.37 -1.92
C PRO A 291 6.33 -11.08 -1.25
N ASN A 292 7.25 -10.21 -0.86
CA ASN A 292 6.96 -8.96 -0.14
C ASN A 292 5.97 -8.08 -0.89
N GLY A 293 6.09 -7.98 -2.22
CA GLY A 293 5.17 -7.20 -3.05
C GLY A 293 3.71 -7.69 -2.99
N MET A 294 3.47 -8.99 -2.80
CA MET A 294 2.11 -9.52 -2.65
C MET A 294 1.49 -9.12 -1.31
N ILE A 295 2.28 -9.18 -0.23
CA ILE A 295 1.86 -8.71 1.10
C ILE A 295 1.52 -7.22 1.01
N ALA A 296 2.40 -6.42 0.41
CA ALA A 296 2.21 -4.99 0.20
C ALA A 296 0.94 -4.68 -0.60
N ALA A 297 0.67 -5.42 -1.69
CA ALA A 297 -0.48 -5.21 -2.55
C ALA A 297 -1.81 -5.50 -1.84
N GLY A 298 -1.87 -6.60 -1.07
CA GLY A 298 -3.05 -6.92 -0.27
C GLY A 298 -3.30 -5.88 0.82
N TYR A 299 -2.24 -5.49 1.53
CA TYR A 299 -2.32 -4.46 2.58
C TYR A 299 -2.72 -3.10 2.02
N ALA A 300 -2.13 -2.65 0.90
CA ALA A 300 -2.49 -1.40 0.23
C ALA A 300 -3.96 -1.37 -0.20
N ALA A 301 -4.50 -2.48 -0.69
CA ALA A 301 -5.91 -2.58 -1.07
C ALA A 301 -6.86 -2.50 0.14
N VAL A 302 -6.48 -3.09 1.28
CA VAL A 302 -7.24 -2.96 2.55
C VAL A 302 -7.19 -1.52 3.08
N LEU A 303 -6.02 -0.86 3.03
CA LEU A 303 -5.88 0.55 3.38
C LEU A 303 -6.76 1.45 2.50
N ALA A 304 -6.84 1.15 1.21
CA ALA A 304 -7.65 1.90 0.26
C ALA A 304 -9.17 1.67 0.43
N PHE A 305 -9.57 0.52 0.97
CA PHE A 305 -10.97 0.23 1.25
C PHE A 305 -11.54 1.11 2.37
N GLU A 306 -10.70 1.49 3.34
CA GLU A 306 -11.11 2.39 4.42
C GLU A 306 -10.94 3.85 3.98
N GLU A 307 -12.05 4.46 3.58
CA GLU A 307 -12.12 5.87 3.14
C GLU A 307 -12.10 6.85 4.32
N ASP A 308 -12.50 6.41 5.51
CA ASP A 308 -12.34 7.21 6.72
C ASP A 308 -10.85 7.25 7.13
N PRO A 309 -10.18 8.41 7.10
CA PRO A 309 -8.76 8.49 7.40
C PRO A 309 -8.43 8.26 8.88
N ALA A 310 -9.37 8.48 9.80
CA ALA A 310 -9.16 8.36 11.25
C ALA A 310 -9.50 6.96 11.78
N ARG A 311 -10.30 6.19 11.03
CA ARG A 311 -10.74 4.87 11.46
C ARG A 311 -9.59 3.87 11.60
N PRO A 312 -9.46 3.17 12.74
CA PRO A 312 -8.42 2.18 12.93
C PRO A 312 -8.54 0.99 11.99
N LEU A 313 -7.40 0.53 11.50
CA LEU A 313 -7.29 -0.55 10.52
C LEU A 313 -7.11 -1.93 11.18
N ASN A 314 -7.18 -2.00 12.51
CA ASN A 314 -6.99 -3.23 13.28
C ASN A 314 -8.04 -4.26 12.86
N THR A 315 -7.70 -5.56 12.92
CA THR A 315 -8.58 -6.72 12.63
C THR A 315 -9.04 -6.88 11.17
N LEU A 316 -8.77 -5.90 10.29
CA LEU A 316 -9.11 -6.03 8.89
C LEU A 316 -8.34 -7.18 8.24
N GLU A 317 -9.07 -8.03 7.52
CA GLU A 317 -8.55 -9.23 6.88
C GLU A 317 -7.85 -8.90 5.57
N ILE A 318 -6.62 -9.41 5.40
CA ILE A 318 -5.91 -9.43 4.13
C ILE A 318 -6.12 -10.79 3.48
N LYS A 319 -7.08 -10.85 2.56
CA LYS A 319 -7.48 -12.05 1.84
C LYS A 319 -6.40 -12.47 0.85
N GLY A 320 -6.26 -13.78 0.65
CA GLY A 320 -5.42 -14.36 -0.40
C GLY A 320 -3.95 -14.59 -0.05
N LEU A 321 -3.53 -14.24 1.16
CA LEU A 321 -2.29 -14.74 1.74
C LEU A 321 -2.54 -16.10 2.40
N ASN A 322 -1.63 -17.04 2.21
CA ASN A 322 -1.72 -18.36 2.82
C ASN A 322 -1.45 -18.29 4.32
N VAL A 323 -2.21 -19.08 5.07
CA VAL A 323 -1.98 -19.25 6.52
C VAL A 323 -0.63 -19.94 6.72
N THR A 324 0.28 -19.25 7.40
CA THR A 324 1.58 -19.81 7.77
C THR A 324 1.43 -20.89 8.85
N PRO A 325 2.40 -21.80 8.99
CA PRO A 325 2.42 -22.77 10.09
C PRO A 325 2.36 -22.08 11.45
N ASP A 326 1.73 -22.72 12.43
CA ASP A 326 1.57 -22.25 13.81
C ASP A 326 2.88 -21.78 14.46
N ALA A 327 3.99 -22.48 14.21
CA ALA A 327 5.32 -22.13 14.70
C ALA A 327 5.84 -20.77 14.18
N GLN A 328 5.25 -20.22 13.11
CA GLN A 328 5.58 -18.91 12.54
C GLN A 328 4.64 -17.80 13.02
N TRP A 329 3.62 -18.11 13.82
CA TRP A 329 2.69 -17.09 14.29
C TRP A 329 3.39 -16.19 15.31
N PRO A 330 3.41 -14.87 15.09
CA PRO A 330 4.14 -13.97 15.98
C PRO A 330 3.48 -13.93 17.36
N LEU A 331 4.29 -14.03 18.40
CA LEU A 331 3.83 -13.90 19.78
C LEU A 331 3.58 -12.43 20.13
N PHE A 332 2.80 -12.18 21.19
CA PHE A 332 2.51 -10.82 21.66
C PHE A 332 3.78 -9.97 21.87
N ALA A 333 4.83 -10.54 22.46
CA ALA A 333 6.10 -9.85 22.67
C ALA A 333 6.80 -9.49 21.35
N GLU A 334 6.72 -10.36 20.33
CA GLU A 334 7.26 -10.08 19.00
C GLU A 334 6.44 -8.98 18.31
N CYS A 335 5.11 -9.04 18.38
CA CYS A 335 4.24 -8.00 17.84
C CYS A 335 4.49 -6.64 18.49
N ASN A 336 4.60 -6.59 19.82
CA ASN A 336 4.90 -5.37 20.54
C ASN A 336 6.26 -4.79 20.13
N ASN A 337 7.28 -5.65 20.02
CA ASN A 337 8.61 -5.22 19.57
C ASN A 337 8.59 -4.70 18.12
N ALA A 338 7.85 -5.34 17.22
CA ALA A 338 7.67 -4.90 15.84
C ALA A 338 7.05 -3.48 15.79
N LEU A 339 5.99 -3.25 16.57
CA LEU A 339 5.30 -1.96 16.64
C LEU A 339 6.20 -0.83 17.18
N TYR A 340 7.01 -1.10 18.21
CA TYR A 340 7.99 -0.14 18.74
C TYR A 340 9.09 0.23 17.73
N ASN A 341 9.29 -0.59 16.69
CA ASN A 341 10.30 -0.38 15.65
C ASN A 341 9.66 -0.08 14.28
N GLY A 342 8.41 0.40 14.24
CA GLY A 342 7.76 0.87 13.01
C GLY A 342 7.43 -0.22 11.99
N LEU A 343 7.28 -1.47 12.44
CA LEU A 343 6.93 -2.63 11.62
C LEU A 343 5.52 -3.08 11.96
N THR A 344 4.61 -3.11 10.97
CA THR A 344 3.18 -3.45 11.16
C THR A 344 2.99 -4.96 11.16
N PRO A 345 2.70 -5.64 12.29
CA PRO A 345 2.55 -7.08 12.31
C PRO A 345 1.19 -7.52 11.75
N LEU A 346 1.22 -8.56 10.92
CA LEU A 346 0.05 -9.32 10.48
C LEU A 346 -0.06 -10.60 11.31
N VAL A 347 -1.22 -10.84 11.90
CA VAL A 347 -1.51 -11.97 12.79
C VAL A 347 -2.56 -12.89 12.17
N ILE A 348 -2.62 -14.13 12.63
CA ILE A 348 -3.66 -15.08 12.19
C ILE A 348 -4.67 -15.24 13.32
N VAL A 349 -5.93 -14.96 13.02
CA VAL A 349 -7.05 -15.16 13.93
C VAL A 349 -8.15 -15.88 13.16
N ASN A 350 -8.63 -17.01 13.68
CA ASN A 350 -9.67 -17.82 13.03
C ASN A 350 -9.36 -18.13 11.54
N ASN A 351 -8.13 -18.58 11.26
CA ASN A 351 -7.61 -18.87 9.91
C ASN A 351 -7.63 -17.69 8.93
N LYS A 352 -7.66 -16.45 9.44
CA LYS A 352 -7.61 -15.23 8.64
C LYS A 352 -6.39 -14.41 8.99
N VAL A 353 -5.68 -13.93 7.96
CA VAL A 353 -4.58 -12.99 8.14
C VAL A 353 -5.16 -11.60 8.37
N GLN A 354 -4.83 -10.98 9.49
CA GLN A 354 -5.41 -9.71 9.93
C GLN A 354 -4.33 -8.71 10.34
N ILE A 355 -4.61 -7.43 10.15
CA ILE A 355 -3.76 -6.34 10.63
C ILE A 355 -3.89 -6.25 12.15
N MET A 356 -2.77 -6.28 12.88
CA MET A 356 -2.81 -6.05 14.32
C MET A 356 -2.95 -4.55 14.65
N ARG A 357 -2.01 -3.73 14.16
CA ARG A 357 -2.06 -2.26 14.20
C ARG A 357 -1.20 -1.71 13.08
N ALA A 358 -1.77 -0.80 12.28
CA ALA A 358 -1.10 -0.19 11.15
C ALA A 358 -0.26 1.02 11.58
N VAL A 359 1.06 0.87 11.61
CA VAL A 359 2.02 1.91 11.98
C VAL A 359 2.87 2.35 10.81
N SER A 360 3.35 3.59 10.85
CA SER A 360 4.41 4.07 9.97
C SER A 360 5.76 3.53 10.42
N THR A 361 6.78 3.71 9.58
CA THR A 361 8.18 3.39 9.93
C THR A 361 8.83 4.42 10.85
N TYR A 362 8.17 5.55 11.13
CA TYR A 362 8.71 6.62 11.95
C TYR A 362 8.65 6.28 13.44
N THR A 363 9.82 6.18 14.05
CA THR A 363 9.96 5.95 15.50
C THR A 363 10.84 6.98 16.18
N LYS A 364 11.65 7.73 15.42
CA LYS A 364 12.62 8.69 15.94
C LYS A 364 12.58 10.02 15.22
N ASN A 365 12.76 11.09 15.99
CA ASN A 365 12.90 12.42 15.44
C ASN A 365 14.32 12.69 14.89
N PRO A 366 14.57 13.85 14.23
CA PRO A 366 15.90 14.19 13.70
C PRO A 366 17.00 14.29 14.76
N ALA A 367 16.66 14.47 16.03
CA ALA A 367 17.60 14.43 17.16
C ALA A 367 17.82 13.01 17.71
N ASN A 368 17.31 11.99 17.02
CA ASN A 368 17.39 10.57 17.38
C ASN A 368 16.72 10.23 18.73
N ALA A 369 15.76 11.06 19.18
CA ALA A 369 14.91 10.76 20.31
C ALA A 369 13.62 10.07 19.84
N ASP A 370 13.09 9.17 20.67
CA ASP A 370 11.85 8.45 20.36
C ASP A 370 10.68 9.43 20.23
N ASP A 371 9.94 9.33 19.13
CA ASP A 371 8.87 10.26 18.77
C ASP A 371 7.64 9.52 18.23
N PRO A 372 6.51 9.51 18.97
CA PRO A 372 5.30 8.82 18.57
C PRO A 372 4.38 9.66 17.65
N ALA A 373 4.74 10.90 17.28
CA ALA A 373 3.83 11.84 16.63
C ALA A 373 3.21 11.32 15.32
N LEU A 374 3.93 10.50 14.56
CA LEU A 374 3.47 9.89 13.31
C LEU A 374 3.46 8.35 13.39
N LEU A 375 3.35 7.79 14.59
CA LEU A 375 3.37 6.33 14.78
C LEU A 375 2.24 5.66 14.01
N ASP A 376 1.00 6.10 14.21
CA ASP A 376 -0.15 5.54 13.48
C ASP A 376 -0.26 6.13 12.08
N ILE A 377 -0.45 5.26 11.09
CA ILE A 377 -0.58 5.71 9.70
C ILE A 377 -1.86 6.53 9.48
N THR A 378 -2.88 6.34 10.32
CA THR A 378 -4.14 7.11 10.30
C THR A 378 -3.91 8.59 10.65
N THR A 379 -2.90 8.91 11.46
CA THR A 379 -2.58 10.29 11.83
C THR A 379 -2.24 11.13 10.61
N ILE A 380 -1.29 10.68 9.78
CA ILE A 380 -0.89 11.45 8.60
C ILE A 380 -1.99 11.46 7.51
N ARG A 381 -2.74 10.36 7.37
CA ARG A 381 -3.91 10.31 6.47
C ARG A 381 -4.98 11.33 6.88
N THR A 382 -5.20 11.48 8.18
CA THR A 382 -6.15 12.45 8.73
C THR A 382 -5.70 13.88 8.46
N LEU A 383 -4.43 14.19 8.75
CA LEU A 383 -3.87 15.52 8.47
C LEU A 383 -3.94 15.88 6.97
N ASP A 384 -3.69 14.92 6.09
CA ASP A 384 -3.83 15.13 4.63
C ASP A 384 -5.28 15.40 4.22
N TYR A 385 -6.25 14.73 4.84
CA TYR A 385 -7.67 14.97 4.60
C TYR A 385 -8.15 16.33 5.14
N VAL A 386 -7.72 16.73 6.35
CA VAL A 386 -7.97 18.07 6.91
C VAL A 386 -7.42 19.14 5.98
N ARG A 387 -6.18 18.97 5.51
CA ARG A 387 -5.54 19.88 4.55
C ARG A 387 -6.33 20.01 3.26
N ARG A 388 -6.79 18.88 2.67
CA ARG A 388 -7.61 18.90 1.44
C ARG A 388 -8.94 19.62 1.67
N SER A 389 -9.63 19.30 2.75
CA SER A 389 -10.94 19.87 3.10
C SER A 389 -10.89 21.39 3.22
N ILE A 390 -9.85 21.91 3.89
CA ILE A 390 -9.65 23.35 4.05
C ILE A 390 -9.24 24.01 2.73
N LYS A 391 -8.31 23.41 1.98
CA LYS A 391 -7.88 23.93 0.67
C LYS A 391 -9.06 24.10 -0.28
N GLU A 392 -9.90 23.08 -0.41
CA GLU A 392 -11.06 23.11 -1.30
C GLU A 392 -12.11 24.13 -0.83
N ARG A 393 -12.37 24.21 0.48
CA ARG A 393 -13.26 25.24 1.04
C ARG A 393 -12.78 26.64 0.68
N ILE A 394 -11.50 26.93 0.90
CA ILE A 394 -10.94 28.27 0.63
C ILE A 394 -10.96 28.57 -0.87
N ALA A 395 -10.63 27.61 -1.73
CA ALA A 395 -10.66 27.78 -3.18
C ALA A 395 -12.08 28.08 -3.71
N LEU A 396 -13.11 27.43 -3.17
CA LEU A 396 -14.51 27.65 -3.56
C LEU A 396 -15.06 28.98 -3.02
N ARG A 397 -14.68 29.35 -1.80
CA ARG A 397 -15.24 30.50 -1.08
C ARG A 397 -14.57 31.83 -1.41
N PHE A 398 -13.26 31.82 -1.61
CA PHE A 398 -12.44 33.02 -1.76
C PHE A 398 -11.58 33.00 -3.05
N PRO A 399 -12.12 32.69 -4.24
CA PRO A 399 -11.31 32.51 -5.45
C PRO A 399 -10.67 33.81 -5.96
N ARG A 400 -11.36 34.95 -5.85
CA ARG A 400 -10.91 36.27 -6.34
C ARG A 400 -11.22 37.39 -5.34
N ASP A 401 -11.32 37.03 -4.06
CA ASP A 401 -11.72 37.97 -3.02
C ASP A 401 -10.62 38.98 -2.71
N LYS A 402 -11.02 40.24 -2.52
CA LYS A 402 -10.08 41.29 -2.09
C LYS A 402 -9.69 41.05 -0.64
N LEU A 403 -8.41 41.20 -0.32
CA LEU A 403 -7.93 41.19 1.06
C LEU A 403 -8.28 42.52 1.76
N SER A 404 -9.53 42.62 2.21
CA SER A 404 -10.08 43.73 3.01
C SER A 404 -9.97 43.43 4.51
N ASN A 405 -10.18 44.41 5.39
CA ASN A 405 -10.13 44.18 6.84
C ASN A 405 -11.19 43.17 7.32
N ARG A 406 -12.22 42.91 6.50
CA ARG A 406 -13.29 41.94 6.79
C ARG A 406 -12.91 40.51 6.38
N THR A 407 -11.98 40.35 5.44
CA THR A 407 -11.63 39.06 4.84
C THR A 407 -11.03 38.07 5.85
N PRO A 408 -10.11 38.46 6.76
CA PRO A 408 -9.59 37.54 7.79
C PRO A 408 -10.67 36.90 8.66
N LEU A 409 -11.68 37.68 9.08
CA LEU A 409 -12.79 37.17 9.90
C LEU A 409 -13.67 36.18 9.11
N LYS A 410 -13.94 36.46 7.83
CA LYS A 410 -14.67 35.51 6.96
C LYS A 410 -13.91 34.21 6.77
N VAL A 411 -12.60 34.29 6.49
CA VAL A 411 -11.74 33.11 6.32
C VAL A 411 -11.70 32.29 7.61
N LYS A 412 -11.54 32.94 8.77
CA LYS A 412 -11.58 32.26 10.08
C LYS A 412 -12.90 31.51 10.28
N SER A 413 -14.04 32.13 9.93
CA SER A 413 -15.37 31.51 10.03
C SER A 413 -15.51 30.28 9.15
N GLU A 414 -15.06 30.33 7.89
CA GLU A 414 -15.15 29.19 6.96
C GLU A 414 -14.21 28.04 7.36
N ILE A 415 -13.00 28.35 7.85
CA ILE A 415 -12.09 27.31 8.36
C ILE A 415 -12.69 26.66 9.60
N LEU A 416 -13.24 27.44 10.53
CA LEU A 416 -13.87 26.90 11.73
C LEU A 416 -15.09 26.01 11.39
N ASP A 417 -15.91 26.40 10.41
CA ASP A 417 -17.02 25.56 9.92
C ASP A 417 -16.53 24.21 9.38
N VAL A 418 -15.41 24.20 8.63
CA VAL A 418 -14.80 22.94 8.18
C VAL A 418 -14.31 22.09 9.35
N LEU A 419 -13.65 22.69 10.33
CA LEU A 419 -13.18 21.96 11.51
C LEU A 419 -14.33 21.36 12.31
N ILE A 420 -15.42 22.11 12.53
CA ILE A 420 -16.63 21.59 13.20
C ILE A 420 -17.24 20.42 12.44
N LYS A 421 -17.26 20.48 11.10
CA LYS A 421 -17.75 19.35 10.27
C LYS A 421 -16.84 18.13 10.36
N LEU A 422 -15.52 18.33 10.44
CA LEU A 422 -14.55 17.26 10.65
C LEU A 422 -14.72 16.63 12.05
N GLU A 423 -15.08 17.42 13.06
CA GLU A 423 -15.41 16.92 14.40
C GLU A 423 -16.71 16.13 14.44
N GLN A 424 -17.75 16.60 13.75
CA GLN A 424 -19.01 15.85 13.60
C GLN A 424 -18.83 14.52 12.86
N ALA A 425 -17.81 14.42 12.00
CA ALA A 425 -17.44 13.19 11.31
C ALA A 425 -16.44 12.34 12.11
N GLU A 426 -16.10 12.70 13.35
CA GLU A 426 -15.15 11.99 14.22
C GLU A 426 -13.73 11.87 13.64
N ILE A 427 -13.32 12.83 12.79
CA ILE A 427 -11.99 12.88 12.17
C ILE A 427 -11.00 13.66 13.05
N ILE A 428 -11.47 14.77 13.63
CA ILE A 428 -10.73 15.57 14.62
C ILE A 428 -11.61 15.76 15.86
N GLU A 429 -11.04 16.14 16.99
CA GLU A 429 -11.77 16.39 18.23
C GLU A 429 -11.44 17.74 18.85
N ASN A 430 -12.19 18.11 19.89
CA ASN A 430 -11.92 19.28 20.73
C ASN A 430 -11.82 20.61 19.95
N VAL A 431 -12.60 20.78 18.88
CA VAL A 431 -12.51 21.96 18.01
C VAL A 431 -12.89 23.24 18.76
N GLU A 432 -13.95 23.21 19.56
CA GLU A 432 -14.38 24.39 20.33
C GLU A 432 -13.34 24.76 21.41
N ALA A 433 -12.73 23.77 22.08
CA ALA A 433 -11.66 23.99 23.05
C ALA A 433 -10.38 24.56 22.38
N ASN A 434 -10.09 24.13 21.14
CA ASN A 434 -8.93 24.56 20.37
C ASN A 434 -9.18 25.82 19.53
N LYS A 435 -10.39 26.37 19.48
CA LYS A 435 -10.78 27.54 18.68
C LYS A 435 -9.92 28.79 18.93
N GLY A 436 -9.43 28.97 20.15
CA GLY A 436 -8.50 30.05 20.50
C GLY A 436 -7.14 29.93 19.80
N LYS A 437 -6.72 28.70 19.45
CA LYS A 437 -5.47 28.40 18.73
C LYS A 437 -5.60 28.60 17.21
N LEU A 438 -6.81 28.76 16.68
CA LEU A 438 -7.04 29.11 15.27
C LEU A 438 -6.72 30.60 15.06
N LEU A 439 -5.56 30.87 14.47
CA LEU A 439 -5.07 32.22 14.22
C LEU A 439 -5.15 32.52 12.72
N ILE A 440 -5.63 33.72 12.38
CA ILE A 440 -5.65 34.24 11.02
C ILE A 440 -5.14 35.68 11.07
N GLU A 441 -4.05 35.97 10.37
CA GLU A 441 -3.41 37.28 10.41
C GLU A 441 -2.89 37.71 9.03
N ARG A 442 -2.84 39.02 8.80
CA ARG A 442 -2.19 39.56 7.61
C ARG A 442 -0.69 39.49 7.78
N SER A 443 0.00 39.12 6.71
CA SER A 443 1.46 39.17 6.69
C SER A 443 1.94 40.61 6.85
N GLN A 444 2.87 40.85 7.76
CA GLN A 444 3.54 42.14 7.91
C GLN A 444 4.56 42.41 6.79
N GLN A 445 4.96 41.36 6.06
CA GLN A 445 5.97 41.43 4.98
C GLN A 445 5.35 41.46 3.59
N ASP A 446 4.09 41.05 3.44
CA ASP A 446 3.39 40.98 2.16
C ASP A 446 1.95 41.43 2.35
N ALA A 447 1.63 42.62 1.82
CA ALA A 447 0.32 43.24 1.95
C ALA A 447 -0.82 42.42 1.31
N SER A 448 -0.49 41.46 0.43
CA SER A 448 -1.46 40.59 -0.26
C SER A 448 -1.57 39.19 0.35
N ARG A 449 -0.86 38.89 1.45
CA ARG A 449 -0.82 37.55 2.06
C ARG A 449 -1.59 37.48 3.38
N LEU A 450 -2.35 36.39 3.54
CA LEU A 450 -3.03 35.99 4.76
C LEU A 450 -2.39 34.71 5.29
N ASN A 451 -1.99 34.69 6.55
CA ASN A 451 -1.41 33.55 7.24
C ASN A 451 -2.45 32.89 8.15
N ALA A 452 -2.35 31.56 8.32
CA ALA A 452 -3.25 30.79 9.16
C ALA A 452 -2.48 29.76 10.01
N VAL A 453 -2.85 29.64 11.28
CA VAL A 453 -2.49 28.51 12.15
C VAL A 453 -3.76 27.71 12.39
N ILE A 454 -3.77 26.43 12.01
CA ILE A 454 -4.95 25.56 12.05
C ILE A 454 -4.70 24.46 13.09
N PRO A 455 -5.33 24.52 14.27
CA PRO A 455 -5.23 23.44 15.25
C PRO A 455 -6.02 22.22 14.74
N SER A 456 -5.38 21.05 14.71
CA SER A 456 -6.00 19.78 14.32
C SER A 456 -5.64 18.73 15.37
N ASP A 457 -6.57 18.46 16.27
CA ASP A 457 -6.44 17.41 17.27
C ASP A 457 -7.06 16.14 16.68
N VAL A 458 -6.22 15.20 16.24
CA VAL A 458 -6.66 14.03 15.49
C VAL A 458 -7.34 13.04 16.42
N VAL A 459 -8.52 12.55 16.05
CA VAL A 459 -9.18 11.47 16.80
C VAL A 459 -8.31 10.22 16.73
N ASN A 460 -7.90 9.74 17.89
CA ASN A 460 -7.02 8.59 17.99
C ASN A 460 -7.80 7.28 17.93
N GLY A 461 -7.16 6.25 17.39
CA GLY A 461 -7.73 4.91 17.37
C GLY A 461 -7.84 4.30 18.77
N LEU A 462 -8.99 3.68 19.07
CA LEU A 462 -9.14 2.87 20.28
C LEU A 462 -8.41 1.52 20.11
N HIS A 463 -7.09 1.52 20.29
CA HIS A 463 -6.25 0.33 20.12
C HIS A 463 -6.21 -0.58 21.36
N VAL A 464 -6.37 -0.03 22.57
CA VAL A 464 -6.26 -0.77 23.84
C VAL A 464 -7.38 -0.37 24.78
N PHE A 465 -8.15 -1.35 25.26
CA PHE A 465 -9.06 -1.19 26.40
C PHE A 465 -8.43 -1.87 27.62
N ALA A 466 -8.26 -1.12 28.71
CA ALA A 466 -7.75 -1.62 29.97
C ALA A 466 -8.73 -1.29 31.09
N ALA A 467 -9.11 -2.30 31.88
CA ALA A 467 -10.02 -2.14 33.02
C ALA A 467 -9.51 -2.93 34.23
N ARG A 468 -9.73 -2.38 35.42
CA ARG A 468 -9.57 -3.09 36.70
C ARG A 468 -10.96 -3.30 37.29
N VAL A 469 -11.27 -4.54 37.68
CA VAL A 469 -12.52 -4.87 38.36
C VAL A 469 -12.23 -4.91 39.86
N ASP A 470 -12.78 -3.95 40.59
CA ASP A 470 -12.63 -3.87 42.04
C ASP A 470 -13.78 -4.61 42.73
N LEU A 471 -13.45 -5.50 43.67
CA LEU A 471 -14.44 -6.22 44.47
C LEU A 471 -15.09 -5.23 45.45
N ILE A 472 -16.41 -5.14 45.39
CA ILE A 472 -17.23 -4.42 46.36
C ILE A 472 -17.98 -5.47 47.18
N LEU A 473 -17.75 -5.50 48.51
CA LEU A 473 -18.44 -6.36 49.48
C LEU A 473 -19.38 -5.54 50.36
#